data_AF-A0A956R463-F1
#
_entry.id   AF-A0A956R463-F1
#
_cell.length_a   1.000
_cell.length_b   1.000
_cell.length_c   1.000
_cell.angle_alpha   90.00
_cell.angle_beta   90.00
_cell.angle_gamma   90.00
#
_symmetry.space_group_name_H-M   'P 1'
#
loop_
_entity.id
_entity.type
_entity.pdbx_description
1 polymer ?
#
loop_
_entity_poly.entity_id
_entity_poly.type
_entity_poly.pdbx_seq_one_letter_code
_entity_poly.pdbx_strand_id
1 'polypeptide(L)'
;MLTFAVGACTDDFGVDPEPECDALEFRGGGSATETRDPGGDPDGGLWLGNGLENPTVDGVNPEHGLNTPEGMAERGDLLGDTHHHALMEYLVECALPAGHSISKSVGDDTVVFEGLVGMAPEWEDDACDEDCQEWVSACLLARTNITGQEVFIGLRADHETVGTQPSPLFPVYEASWYGNLFAPNPVAYFCEGSEGGQVMAQLHGRTCSTGNNGDCGFTSMGSCLTPGRCGVSQGTHVACSAAGKTYHTLSTYVDVP
;
A
#
# COMPACT_ATOMS: atom_id res chain seq x y z
N MET A 1 25.05 -20.60 -28.47
CA MET A 1 24.63 -21.80 -29.20
C MET A 1 23.77 -22.62 -28.24
N LEU A 2 22.67 -23.14 -28.80
CA LEU A 2 21.53 -23.83 -28.19
C LEU A 2 21.76 -24.74 -26.96
N THR A 3 20.81 -24.59 -26.02
CA THR A 3 19.87 -25.62 -25.50
C THR A 3 20.33 -26.74 -24.54
N PHE A 4 19.71 -26.66 -23.35
CA PHE A 4 19.15 -27.68 -22.44
C PHE A 4 19.40 -29.18 -22.67
N ALA A 5 19.64 -29.92 -21.57
CA ALA A 5 18.63 -30.71 -20.84
C ALA A 5 19.25 -31.88 -20.04
N VAL A 6 18.85 -32.05 -18.78
CA VAL A 6 18.64 -33.34 -18.04
C VAL A 6 17.75 -32.98 -16.83
N GLY A 7 16.74 -33.71 -16.34
CA GLY A 7 16.12 -35.01 -16.65
C GLY A 7 14.80 -35.06 -15.84
N ALA A 8 13.73 -35.66 -16.37
CA ALA A 8 13.35 -37.07 -16.25
C ALA A 8 12.50 -37.38 -15.00
N CYS A 9 11.22 -37.73 -15.23
CA CYS A 9 10.45 -38.61 -14.38
C CYS A 9 10.00 -39.79 -15.26
N THR A 10 10.33 -41.00 -14.86
CA THR A 10 9.78 -42.24 -15.41
C THR A 10 9.13 -43.00 -14.28
N ASP A 11 7.89 -43.44 -14.46
CA ASP A 11 7.59 -44.87 -14.37
C ASP A 11 6.33 -45.19 -15.19
N ASP A 12 6.44 -46.34 -15.83
CA ASP A 12 5.67 -46.88 -16.93
C ASP A 12 4.67 -47.92 -16.40
N PHE A 13 3.39 -47.81 -16.76
CA PHE A 13 2.48 -48.95 -17.01
C PHE A 13 1.29 -48.44 -17.82
N GLY A 14 1.31 -48.75 -19.12
CA GLY A 14 0.40 -48.22 -20.12
C GLY A 14 -1.07 -48.58 -19.99
N VAL A 15 -1.90 -47.54 -20.12
CA VAL A 15 -3.10 -47.44 -20.97
C VAL A 15 -3.12 -45.98 -21.48
N ASP A 16 -3.51 -45.76 -22.75
CA ASP A 16 -3.53 -44.47 -23.47
C ASP A 16 -4.15 -43.28 -22.69
N PRO A 17 -3.83 -42.03 -23.08
CA PRO A 17 -3.55 -40.92 -22.15
C PRO A 17 -4.79 -40.08 -21.78
N GLU A 18 -4.59 -39.29 -20.73
CA GLU A 18 -5.47 -38.29 -20.11
C GLU A 18 -6.35 -38.81 -18.95
N PRO A 19 -5.81 -38.80 -17.72
CA PRO A 19 -6.47 -38.09 -16.65
C PRO A 19 -5.99 -36.64 -16.69
N GLU A 20 -6.94 -35.73 -16.88
CA GLU A 20 -6.83 -34.35 -16.42
C GLU A 20 -6.22 -34.39 -15.01
N CYS A 21 -4.94 -34.04 -14.90
CA CYS A 21 -4.41 -33.58 -13.63
C CYS A 21 -5.17 -32.28 -13.38
N ASP A 22 -6.29 -32.38 -12.68
CA ASP A 22 -6.94 -31.30 -11.96
C ASP A 22 -5.87 -30.72 -11.02
N ALA A 23 -5.02 -29.86 -11.59
CA ALA A 23 -4.39 -28.81 -10.85
C ALA A 23 -5.55 -28.00 -10.29
N LEU A 24 -5.71 -28.09 -8.97
CA LEU A 24 -6.38 -27.09 -8.16
C LEU A 24 -6.25 -25.75 -8.86
N GLU A 25 -7.36 -25.28 -9.44
CA GLU A 25 -7.46 -23.93 -9.98
C GLU A 25 -7.21 -22.98 -8.81
N PHE A 26 -5.94 -22.60 -8.65
CA PHE A 26 -5.61 -21.33 -8.04
C PHE A 26 -6.32 -20.31 -8.91
N ARG A 27 -7.39 -19.71 -8.39
CA ARG A 27 -8.03 -18.50 -8.92
C ARG A 27 -7.04 -17.32 -8.83
N GLY A 28 -5.91 -17.45 -9.52
CA GLY A 28 -4.82 -16.49 -9.62
C GLY A 28 -4.56 -16.21 -11.08
N GLY A 29 -5.53 -15.55 -11.70
CA GLY A 29 -5.46 -15.09 -13.09
C GLY A 29 -6.12 -13.74 -13.28
N GLY A 30 -6.27 -12.97 -12.20
CA GLY A 30 -6.56 -11.54 -12.30
C GLY A 30 -5.27 -10.84 -12.70
N SER A 31 -5.34 -10.01 -13.74
CA SER A 31 -4.31 -9.01 -14.00
C SER A 31 -4.13 -8.17 -12.72
N ALA A 32 -2.92 -7.63 -12.45
CA ALA A 32 -2.66 -6.69 -11.33
C ALA A 32 -3.56 -5.43 -11.32
N THR A 33 -4.43 -5.31 -12.32
CA THR A 33 -5.46 -4.29 -12.51
C THR A 33 -6.81 -4.65 -11.87
N GLU A 34 -7.11 -5.91 -11.56
CA GLU A 34 -8.43 -6.32 -11.03
C GLU A 34 -8.57 -6.18 -9.49
N THR A 35 -7.45 -6.06 -8.78
CA THR A 35 -7.33 -5.87 -7.31
C THR A 35 -7.18 -4.41 -6.89
N ARG A 36 -7.28 -3.47 -7.84
CA ARG A 36 -7.05 -2.03 -7.61
C ARG A 36 -8.26 -1.13 -7.82
N ASP A 37 -9.42 -1.68 -8.19
CA ASP A 37 -10.66 -0.92 -8.15
C ASP A 37 -11.07 -0.65 -6.69
N PRO A 38 -11.09 0.61 -6.23
CA PRO A 38 -11.54 0.91 -4.88
C PRO A 38 -13.03 0.64 -4.82
N GLY A 39 -13.45 -0.22 -3.90
CA GLY A 39 -14.83 -0.21 -3.48
C GLY A 39 -15.03 0.85 -2.40
N GLY A 40 -15.92 1.79 -2.67
CA GLY A 40 -16.57 2.55 -1.60
C GLY A 40 -17.78 1.76 -1.12
N ASP A 41 -17.91 1.52 0.18
CA ASP A 41 -19.18 1.07 0.73
C ASP A 41 -20.16 2.26 0.70
N PRO A 42 -21.40 2.13 0.17
CA PRO A 42 -22.41 3.18 0.29
C PRO A 42 -22.67 3.61 1.74
N ASP A 43 -22.39 2.76 2.72
CA ASP A 43 -22.56 3.01 4.15
C ASP A 43 -21.26 3.52 4.85
N GLY A 44 -20.15 3.63 4.11
CA GLY A 44 -18.90 4.25 4.55
C GLY A 44 -17.68 3.33 4.59
N GLY A 45 -16.52 3.92 4.27
CA GLY A 45 -15.21 3.25 4.28
C GLY A 45 -14.69 2.97 2.88
N LEU A 46 -13.44 3.37 2.63
CA LEU A 46 -12.68 3.06 1.42
C LEU A 46 -11.93 1.75 1.62
N TRP A 47 -11.92 0.87 0.64
CA TRP A 47 -11.01 -0.28 0.63
C TRP A 47 -10.29 -0.42 -0.70
N LEU A 48 -9.06 -0.95 -0.66
CA LEU A 48 -8.19 -1.08 -1.82
C LEU A 48 -7.06 -2.10 -1.55
N GLY A 49 -6.34 -2.49 -2.60
CA GLY A 49 -5.21 -3.42 -2.52
C GLY A 49 -3.94 -2.80 -1.90
N ASN A 50 -3.25 -3.59 -1.07
CA ASN A 50 -1.87 -3.35 -0.68
C ASN A 50 -0.91 -4.15 -1.57
N GLY A 51 0.40 -4.08 -1.29
CA GLY A 51 1.41 -4.86 -2.02
C GLY A 51 2.74 -4.15 -2.21
N LEU A 52 2.86 -2.90 -1.75
CA LEU A 52 4.10 -2.14 -1.85
C LEU A 52 5.18 -2.81 -0.99
N GLU A 53 6.21 -3.38 -1.61
CA GLU A 53 7.24 -4.11 -0.86
C GLU A 53 8.16 -3.17 -0.08
N ASN A 54 8.43 -1.98 -0.64
CA ASN A 54 9.34 -0.99 -0.08
C ASN A 54 8.78 0.42 -0.25
N PRO A 55 8.47 1.15 0.84
CA PRO A 55 7.94 2.51 0.78
C PRO A 55 9.02 3.59 0.72
N THR A 56 10.28 3.26 0.43
CA THR A 56 11.34 4.26 0.29
C THR A 56 11.07 5.15 -0.92
N VAL A 57 10.93 6.46 -0.72
CA VAL A 57 10.46 7.43 -1.73
C VAL A 57 11.58 8.00 -2.63
N ASP A 58 12.52 7.15 -3.05
CA ASP A 58 13.63 7.57 -3.89
C ASP A 58 13.13 8.06 -5.27
N GLY A 59 13.72 9.16 -5.75
CA GLY A 59 13.36 9.75 -7.06
C GLY A 59 12.16 10.68 -7.07
N VAL A 60 11.63 11.02 -5.89
CA VAL A 60 10.53 11.98 -5.71
C VAL A 60 11.02 13.19 -4.91
N ASN A 61 10.72 14.40 -5.37
CA ASN A 61 11.02 15.63 -4.66
C ASN A 61 9.72 16.35 -4.27
N PRO A 62 9.38 16.46 -2.98
CA PRO A 62 8.15 17.12 -2.54
C PRO A 62 8.14 18.64 -2.80
N GLU A 63 9.28 19.27 -3.12
CA GLU A 63 9.36 20.70 -3.43
C GLU A 63 8.76 21.08 -4.81
N HIS A 64 8.32 20.09 -5.60
CA HIS A 64 7.76 20.27 -6.93
C HIS A 64 6.57 19.33 -7.17
N GLY A 65 5.68 19.72 -8.09
CA GLY A 65 4.55 18.90 -8.52
C GLY A 65 4.99 17.61 -9.21
N LEU A 66 4.24 16.53 -8.99
CA LEU A 66 4.52 15.21 -9.57
C LEU A 66 4.52 15.23 -11.10
N ASN A 67 3.76 16.13 -11.74
CA ASN A 67 3.78 16.29 -13.19
C ASN A 67 5.10 16.84 -13.72
N THR A 68 5.94 17.48 -12.90
CA THR A 68 7.22 18.03 -13.36
C THR A 68 8.35 17.00 -13.31
N PRO A 69 9.38 17.11 -14.16
CA PRO A 69 10.57 16.25 -14.09
C PRO A 69 11.34 16.38 -12.78
N GLU A 70 11.24 17.53 -12.10
CA GLU A 70 11.86 17.78 -10.80
C GLU A 70 11.11 17.10 -9.66
N GLY A 71 9.78 17.03 -9.71
CA GLY A 71 8.94 16.43 -8.66
C GLY A 71 8.93 14.91 -8.71
N MET A 72 8.86 14.33 -9.91
CA MET A 72 8.95 12.88 -10.11
C MET A 72 9.83 12.56 -11.30
N ALA A 73 10.94 11.85 -11.03
CA ALA A 73 12.00 11.62 -12.00
C ALA A 73 11.51 10.81 -13.22
N GLU A 74 11.78 11.33 -14.42
CA GLU A 74 11.47 10.69 -15.72
C GLU A 74 12.54 9.69 -16.16
N ARG A 75 13.45 9.30 -15.27
CA ARG A 75 14.60 8.50 -15.70
C ARG A 75 14.16 7.06 -15.96
N GLY A 76 14.43 6.57 -17.17
CA GLY A 76 14.06 5.22 -17.57
C GLY A 76 14.78 4.10 -16.83
N ASP A 77 15.90 4.37 -16.18
CA ASP A 77 16.54 3.42 -15.26
C ASP A 77 15.77 3.27 -13.94
N LEU A 78 15.14 4.33 -13.44
CA LEU A 78 14.27 4.29 -12.26
C LEU A 78 12.89 3.75 -12.61
N LEU A 79 12.20 4.31 -13.60
CA LEU A 79 10.84 3.87 -13.95
C LEU A 79 10.78 2.53 -14.69
N GLY A 80 11.92 2.06 -15.22
CA GLY A 80 12.06 0.71 -15.79
C GLY A 80 12.35 -0.37 -14.75
N ASP A 81 12.69 0.00 -13.52
CA ASP A 81 12.80 -0.93 -12.39
C ASP A 81 11.40 -1.22 -11.82
N THR A 82 11.07 -2.50 -11.67
CA THR A 82 9.72 -2.93 -11.25
C THR A 82 9.35 -2.44 -9.86
N HIS A 83 10.32 -2.30 -8.94
CA HIS A 83 10.04 -1.85 -7.58
C HIS A 83 9.77 -0.34 -7.54
N HIS A 84 10.56 0.45 -8.27
CA HIS A 84 10.32 1.88 -8.40
C HIS A 84 9.04 2.19 -9.18
N HIS A 85 8.72 1.42 -10.22
CA HIS A 85 7.45 1.55 -10.93
C HIS A 85 6.26 1.33 -9.98
N ALA A 86 6.29 0.25 -9.19
CA ALA A 86 5.27 -0.02 -8.20
C ALA A 86 5.19 1.13 -7.18
N LEU A 87 6.32 1.61 -6.66
CA LEU A 87 6.35 2.76 -5.75
C LEU A 87 5.65 4.00 -6.36
N MET A 88 5.94 4.35 -7.61
CA MET A 88 5.30 5.51 -8.26
C MET A 88 3.81 5.31 -8.46
N GLU A 89 3.38 4.10 -8.81
CA GLU A 89 1.97 3.75 -8.91
C GLU A 89 1.26 3.94 -7.56
N TYR A 90 1.77 3.33 -6.49
CA TYR A 90 1.21 3.49 -5.14
C TYR A 90 1.25 4.93 -4.64
N LEU A 91 2.29 5.69 -4.99
CA LEU A 91 2.43 7.11 -4.65
C LEU A 91 1.33 7.95 -5.32
N VAL A 92 1.14 7.80 -6.63
CA VAL A 92 0.14 8.55 -7.39
C VAL A 92 -1.26 8.14 -6.97
N GLU A 93 -1.51 6.85 -6.73
CA GLU A 93 -2.78 6.37 -6.19
C GLU A 93 -3.08 6.98 -4.81
N CYS A 94 -2.09 7.09 -3.92
CA CYS A 94 -2.26 7.70 -2.60
C CYS A 94 -2.48 9.22 -2.68
N ALA A 95 -1.71 9.91 -3.52
CA ALA A 95 -1.71 11.37 -3.62
C ALA A 95 -2.93 11.89 -4.39
N LEU A 96 -3.22 11.33 -5.56
CA LEU A 96 -4.22 11.88 -6.49
C LEU A 96 -5.55 11.13 -6.41
N PRO A 97 -6.68 11.83 -6.58
CA PRO A 97 -7.99 11.20 -6.60
C PRO A 97 -8.23 10.48 -7.93
N ALA A 98 -9.17 9.54 -7.95
CA ALA A 98 -9.61 8.88 -9.18
C ALA A 98 -10.01 9.91 -10.27
N GLY A 99 -9.56 9.66 -11.49
CA GLY A 99 -9.79 10.54 -12.66
C GLY A 99 -8.67 11.57 -12.91
N HIS A 100 -7.66 11.63 -12.06
CA HIS A 100 -6.43 12.37 -12.27
C HIS A 100 -5.28 11.40 -12.57
N SER A 101 -4.25 11.85 -13.28
CA SER A 101 -3.16 10.96 -13.73
C SER A 101 -1.85 11.72 -13.93
N ILE A 102 -0.72 11.07 -13.67
CA ILE A 102 0.61 11.59 -14.00
C ILE A 102 1.16 10.83 -15.20
N SER A 103 1.59 11.56 -16.24
CA SER A 103 2.25 10.98 -17.42
C SER A 103 3.75 11.27 -17.41
N LYS A 104 4.57 10.23 -17.60
CA LYS A 104 6.04 10.34 -17.66
C LYS A 104 6.58 9.76 -18.97
N SER A 105 7.53 10.47 -19.56
CA SER A 105 8.25 9.99 -20.76
C SER A 105 9.44 9.14 -20.34
N VAL A 106 9.44 7.86 -20.72
CA VAL A 106 10.50 6.89 -20.41
C VAL A 106 11.08 6.35 -21.71
N GLY A 107 12.17 6.95 -22.17
CA GLY A 107 12.72 6.65 -23.50
C GLY A 107 11.77 7.12 -24.60
N ASP A 108 11.31 6.19 -25.44
CA ASP A 108 10.31 6.45 -26.49
C ASP A 108 8.87 6.17 -26.03
N ASP A 109 8.70 5.62 -24.82
CA ASP A 109 7.40 5.23 -24.26
C ASP A 109 6.84 6.31 -23.32
N THR A 110 5.52 6.34 -23.20
CA THR A 110 4.82 7.14 -22.18
C THR A 110 4.19 6.20 -21.17
N VAL A 111 4.55 6.37 -19.90
CA VAL A 111 3.98 5.65 -18.77
C VAL A 111 2.97 6.56 -18.09
N VAL A 112 1.79 6.03 -17.78
CA VAL A 112 0.69 6.75 -17.11
C VAL A 112 0.42 6.09 -15.77
N PHE A 113 0.40 6.90 -14.71
CA PHE A 113 0.03 6.50 -13.36
C PHE A 113 -1.31 7.14 -13.00
N GLU A 114 -2.29 6.33 -12.62
CA GLU A 114 -3.65 6.80 -12.31
C GLU A 114 -3.81 7.08 -10.82
N GLY A 115 -4.52 8.14 -10.48
CA GLY A 115 -4.91 8.46 -9.11
C GLY A 115 -6.00 7.52 -8.58
N LEU A 116 -6.14 7.46 -7.25
CA LEU A 116 -7.12 6.60 -6.58
C LEU A 116 -7.75 7.26 -5.35
N VAL A 117 -6.94 7.53 -4.33
CA VAL A 117 -7.36 7.91 -2.98
C VAL A 117 -7.49 9.43 -2.82
N GLY A 118 -6.56 10.20 -3.39
CA GLY A 118 -6.64 11.67 -3.37
C GLY A 118 -6.34 12.30 -2.01
N MET A 119 -5.29 11.86 -1.31
CA MET A 119 -4.91 12.50 -0.05
C MET A 119 -4.16 13.83 -0.20
N ALA A 120 -3.67 14.12 -1.40
CA ALA A 120 -2.86 15.28 -1.72
C ALA A 120 -3.05 15.71 -3.19
N PRO A 121 -4.27 16.07 -3.61
CA PRO A 121 -4.55 16.42 -5.00
C PRO A 121 -3.70 17.60 -5.50
N GLU A 122 -3.31 18.52 -4.63
CA GLU A 122 -2.43 19.65 -4.96
C GLU A 122 -1.05 19.23 -5.46
N TRP A 123 -0.57 18.05 -5.07
CA TRP A 123 0.76 17.59 -5.46
C TRP A 123 0.85 17.20 -6.94
N GLU A 124 -0.27 17.13 -7.65
CA GLU A 124 -0.26 16.94 -9.10
C GLU A 124 0.60 18.00 -9.79
N ASP A 125 0.38 19.27 -9.46
CA ASP A 125 0.97 20.41 -10.15
C ASP A 125 1.79 21.35 -9.25
N ASP A 126 1.63 21.28 -7.93
CA ASP A 126 2.31 22.14 -6.95
C ASP A 126 3.16 21.33 -5.95
N ALA A 127 3.97 22.03 -5.15
CA ALA A 127 4.76 21.42 -4.10
C ALA A 127 3.87 20.79 -3.00
N CYS A 128 4.32 19.67 -2.45
CA CYS A 128 3.70 18.97 -1.34
C CYS A 128 4.31 19.45 -0.02
N ASP A 129 3.55 20.18 0.78
CA ASP A 129 3.99 20.63 2.10
C ASP A 129 4.01 19.48 3.14
N GLU A 130 4.30 19.81 4.39
CA GLU A 130 4.42 18.81 5.46
C GLU A 130 3.11 18.05 5.70
N ASP A 131 1.95 18.72 5.60
CA ASP A 131 0.64 18.08 5.81
C ASP A 131 0.36 17.06 4.69
N CYS A 132 0.59 17.46 3.44
CA CYS A 132 0.50 16.59 2.27
C CYS A 132 1.44 15.37 2.39
N GLN A 133 2.70 15.60 2.76
CA GLN A 133 3.72 14.55 2.86
C GLN A 133 3.35 13.50 3.90
N GLU A 134 2.81 13.91 5.05
CA GLU A 134 2.42 12.99 6.12
C GLU A 134 1.23 12.11 5.71
N TRP A 135 0.23 12.66 5.03
CA TRP A 135 -0.89 11.88 4.53
C TRP A 135 -0.47 10.82 3.52
N VAL A 136 0.31 11.24 2.51
CA VAL A 136 0.80 10.30 1.50
C VAL A 136 1.73 9.25 2.14
N SER A 137 2.57 9.66 3.10
CA SER A 137 3.39 8.72 3.87
C SER A 137 2.53 7.70 4.61
N ALA A 138 1.50 8.12 5.33
CA ALA A 138 0.60 7.22 6.05
C ALA A 138 -0.09 6.22 5.10
N CYS A 139 -0.48 6.66 3.90
CA CYS A 139 -1.04 5.80 2.86
C CYS A 139 -0.05 4.76 2.33
N LEU A 140 1.17 5.16 1.97
CA LEU A 140 2.21 4.24 1.52
C LEU A 140 2.55 3.19 2.59
N LEU A 141 2.70 3.62 3.84
CA LEU A 141 2.96 2.72 4.97
C LEU A 141 1.83 1.70 5.16
N ALA A 142 0.57 2.14 5.12
CA ALA A 142 -0.60 1.26 5.25
C ALA A 142 -0.69 0.21 4.13
N ARG A 143 -0.24 0.58 2.94
CA ARG A 143 -0.24 -0.26 1.73
C ARG A 143 1.04 -1.08 1.58
N THR A 144 1.99 -0.95 2.51
CA THR A 144 3.22 -1.73 2.48
C THR A 144 2.96 -3.19 2.88
N ASN A 145 3.45 -4.13 2.07
CA ASN A 145 3.49 -5.55 2.36
C ASN A 145 4.74 -6.17 1.74
N ILE A 146 5.73 -6.49 2.57
CA ILE A 146 7.05 -6.95 2.11
C ILE A 146 7.01 -8.29 1.36
N THR A 147 5.91 -9.04 1.45
CA THR A 147 5.73 -10.28 0.69
C THR A 147 5.35 -10.03 -0.78
N GLY A 148 5.01 -8.79 -1.14
CA GLY A 148 4.46 -8.42 -2.45
C GLY A 148 3.04 -8.94 -2.68
N GLN A 149 2.45 -9.65 -1.71
CA GLN A 149 1.11 -10.19 -1.84
C GLN A 149 0.09 -9.06 -1.71
N GLU A 150 -0.79 -8.98 -2.71
CA GLU A 150 -1.92 -8.07 -2.70
C GLU A 150 -3.09 -8.62 -1.89
N VAL A 151 -3.56 -7.81 -0.95
CA VAL A 151 -4.66 -8.08 -0.03
C VAL A 151 -5.49 -6.80 0.10
N PHE A 152 -6.80 -6.95 0.11
CA PHE A 152 -7.68 -5.82 0.36
C PHE A 152 -7.60 -5.37 1.81
N ILE A 153 -7.56 -4.05 1.99
CA ILE A 153 -7.63 -3.40 3.30
C ILE A 153 -8.69 -2.32 3.31
N GLY A 154 -9.40 -2.21 4.43
CA GLY A 154 -10.24 -1.07 4.73
C GLY A 154 -9.42 0.06 5.30
N LEU A 155 -9.65 1.27 4.83
CA LEU A 155 -8.97 2.50 5.23
C LEU A 155 -9.93 3.41 6.00
N ARG A 156 -9.42 4.01 7.08
CA ARG A 156 -10.12 5.07 7.83
C ARG A 156 -9.14 6.12 8.31
N ALA A 157 -9.49 7.39 8.14
CA ALA A 157 -8.68 8.55 8.53
C ALA A 157 -9.54 9.79 8.75
N ASP A 158 -8.98 10.79 9.45
CA ASP A 158 -9.57 12.14 9.52
C ASP A 158 -9.21 12.96 8.27
N HIS A 159 -9.46 12.37 7.10
CA HIS A 159 -9.23 12.97 5.78
C HIS A 159 -10.51 12.88 4.97
N GLU A 160 -10.85 13.93 4.21
CA GLU A 160 -12.15 14.04 3.54
C GLU A 160 -12.42 12.92 2.51
N THR A 161 -11.37 12.43 1.84
CA THR A 161 -11.50 11.38 0.82
C THR A 161 -11.67 9.97 1.37
N VAL A 162 -11.25 9.72 2.62
CA VAL A 162 -11.31 8.40 3.25
C VAL A 162 -12.41 8.33 4.32
N GLY A 163 -12.48 9.36 5.15
CA GLY A 163 -13.39 9.45 6.27
C GLY A 163 -13.10 8.46 7.40
N THR A 164 -13.85 8.62 8.50
CA THR A 164 -13.68 7.81 9.72
C THR A 164 -14.73 6.72 9.86
N GLN A 165 -15.63 6.57 8.89
CA GLN A 165 -16.78 5.66 9.00
C GLN A 165 -16.36 4.20 8.97
N PRO A 166 -16.99 3.34 9.78
CA PRO A 166 -16.72 1.92 9.75
C PRO A 166 -17.31 1.25 8.51
N SER A 167 -16.53 0.35 7.91
CA SER A 167 -17.04 -0.57 6.90
C SER A 167 -17.37 -1.93 7.55
N PRO A 168 -18.54 -2.53 7.26
CA PRO A 168 -18.87 -3.88 7.69
C PRO A 168 -18.01 -4.95 7.01
N LEU A 169 -17.44 -4.67 5.83
CA LEU A 169 -16.54 -5.58 5.11
C LEU A 169 -15.18 -5.70 5.79
N PHE A 170 -14.71 -4.62 6.42
CA PHE A 170 -13.43 -4.56 7.12
C PHE A 170 -13.65 -4.14 8.59
N PRO A 171 -14.20 -5.03 9.43
CA PRO A 171 -14.58 -4.69 10.80
C PRO A 171 -13.41 -4.76 11.79
N VAL A 172 -12.31 -5.45 11.44
CA VAL A 172 -11.25 -5.78 12.41
C VAL A 172 -10.09 -4.79 12.32
N TYR A 173 -9.84 -4.06 13.39
CA TYR A 173 -8.79 -3.02 13.43
C TYR A 173 -7.39 -3.62 13.50
N GLU A 174 -6.61 -3.44 12.43
CA GLU A 174 -5.25 -3.96 12.28
C GLU A 174 -4.21 -3.07 12.96
N ALA A 175 -4.08 -1.82 12.50
CA ALA A 175 -3.00 -0.91 12.88
C ALA A 175 -3.31 0.53 12.44
N SER A 176 -2.52 1.47 12.97
CA SER A 176 -2.47 2.84 12.46
C SER A 176 -1.05 3.19 12.02
N TRP A 177 -0.95 3.86 10.88
CA TRP A 177 0.28 4.14 10.15
C TRP A 177 0.46 5.65 10.04
N TYR A 178 1.68 6.13 10.31
CA TYR A 178 1.96 7.56 10.38
C TYR A 178 3.45 7.85 10.33
N GLY A 179 3.82 9.07 9.94
CA GLY A 179 5.21 9.49 9.79
C GLY A 179 5.37 10.47 8.64
N ASN A 180 6.61 10.71 8.23
CA ASN A 180 6.93 11.48 7.04
C ASN A 180 8.15 10.86 6.35
N LEU A 181 7.93 10.26 5.18
CA LEU A 181 8.93 9.59 4.37
C LEU A 181 9.79 10.57 3.54
N PHE A 182 9.30 11.79 3.35
CA PHE A 182 9.91 12.83 2.51
C PHE A 182 10.75 13.84 3.31
N ALA A 183 10.68 13.80 4.64
CA ALA A 183 11.48 14.65 5.51
C ALA A 183 12.99 14.34 5.35
N PRO A 184 13.90 15.32 5.60
CA PRO A 184 15.35 15.09 5.53
C PRO A 184 15.87 13.94 6.42
N ASN A 185 15.15 13.63 7.49
CA ASN A 185 15.33 12.43 8.30
C ASN A 185 14.00 11.66 8.29
N PRO A 186 13.78 10.75 7.31
CA PRO A 186 12.52 10.04 7.17
C PRO A 186 12.16 9.24 8.42
N VAL A 187 10.88 9.23 8.75
CA VAL A 187 10.34 8.43 9.85
C VAL A 187 9.09 7.67 9.42
N ALA A 188 9.04 6.39 9.76
CA ALA A 188 7.94 5.49 9.48
C ALA A 188 7.51 4.81 10.78
N TYR A 189 6.31 5.14 11.26
CA TYR A 189 5.75 4.60 12.49
C TYR A 189 4.49 3.80 12.21
N PHE A 190 4.27 2.81 13.07
CA PHE A 190 2.95 2.24 13.23
C PHE A 190 2.67 1.98 14.71
N CYS A 191 1.41 1.88 15.05
CA CYS A 191 0.98 1.27 16.30
C CYS A 191 0.05 0.09 16.01
N GLU A 192 0.06 -0.89 16.90
CA GLU A 192 -0.71 -2.12 16.78
C GLU A 192 -2.17 -1.85 17.18
N GLY A 193 -3.10 -2.31 16.34
CA GLY A 193 -4.53 -2.20 16.60
C GLY A 193 -5.02 -3.22 17.62
N SER A 194 -6.10 -3.92 17.29
CA SER A 194 -6.66 -4.96 18.15
C SER A 194 -5.87 -6.27 18.05
N GLU A 195 -5.85 -7.08 19.11
CA GLU A 195 -5.22 -8.42 19.08
C GLU A 195 -5.80 -9.28 17.95
N GLY A 196 -7.12 -9.23 17.76
CA GLY A 196 -7.79 -9.91 16.65
C GLY A 196 -7.32 -9.40 15.28
N GLY A 197 -7.12 -8.10 15.12
CA GLY A 197 -6.65 -7.53 13.85
C GLY A 197 -5.22 -7.88 13.53
N GLN A 198 -4.36 -7.98 14.54
CA GLN A 198 -2.98 -8.45 14.38
C GLN A 198 -2.93 -9.90 13.90
N VAL A 199 -3.75 -10.77 14.50
CA VAL A 199 -3.88 -12.18 14.08
C VAL A 199 -4.46 -12.27 12.67
N MET A 200 -5.52 -11.53 12.38
CA MET A 200 -6.17 -11.55 11.07
C MET A 200 -5.25 -11.02 9.96
N ALA A 201 -4.53 -9.94 10.20
CA ALA A 201 -3.55 -9.41 9.26
C ALA A 201 -2.47 -10.47 8.91
N GLN A 202 -1.93 -11.17 9.92
CA GLN A 202 -0.98 -12.26 9.68
C GLN A 202 -1.57 -13.42 8.89
N LEU A 203 -2.81 -13.83 9.18
CA LEU A 203 -3.49 -14.90 8.43
C LEU A 203 -3.70 -14.52 6.96
N HIS A 204 -3.93 -13.25 6.69
CA HIS A 204 -4.03 -12.71 5.33
C HIS A 204 -2.68 -12.45 4.66
N GLY A 205 -1.57 -12.70 5.34
CA GLY A 205 -0.23 -12.47 4.78
C GLY A 205 0.28 -11.03 4.89
N ARG A 206 -0.37 -10.18 5.70
CA ARG A 206 0.11 -8.83 6.04
C ARG A 206 1.03 -8.90 7.26
N THR A 207 2.31 -8.62 7.05
CA THR A 207 3.35 -8.85 8.06
C THR A 207 3.87 -7.57 8.71
N CYS A 208 3.74 -6.40 8.05
CA CYS A 208 4.30 -5.13 8.51
C CYS A 208 3.61 -4.55 9.75
N SER A 209 2.44 -5.05 10.12
CA SER A 209 1.70 -4.59 11.31
C SER A 209 2.09 -5.35 12.57
N THR A 210 3.01 -6.31 12.50
CA THR A 210 3.43 -7.15 13.63
C THR A 210 4.92 -7.04 13.88
N GLY A 211 5.32 -6.58 15.07
CA GLY A 211 6.71 -6.22 15.39
C GLY A 211 7.77 -7.34 15.37
N ASN A 212 7.44 -8.55 14.91
CA ASN A 212 8.29 -9.74 15.03
C ASN A 212 8.53 -10.56 13.75
N ASN A 213 7.94 -10.26 12.57
CA ASN A 213 8.00 -11.22 11.45
C ASN A 213 8.23 -10.67 10.02
N GLY A 214 8.60 -9.42 9.86
CA GLY A 214 8.99 -8.88 8.56
C GLY A 214 9.43 -7.45 8.73
N ASP A 215 10.73 -7.22 8.95
CA ASP A 215 11.28 -5.89 9.21
C ASP A 215 11.03 -4.98 8.01
N CYS A 216 9.86 -4.35 7.98
CA CYS A 216 9.45 -3.39 6.96
C CYS A 216 10.17 -2.04 7.16
N GLY A 217 11.11 -1.96 8.12
CA GLY A 217 11.83 -0.74 8.49
C GLY A 217 10.98 0.23 9.33
N PHE A 218 9.81 -0.20 9.80
CA PHE A 218 8.89 0.64 10.57
C PHE A 218 9.17 0.54 12.06
N THR A 219 9.08 1.67 12.75
CA THR A 219 9.20 1.72 14.19
C THR A 219 7.84 1.46 14.84
N SER A 220 7.68 0.31 15.49
CA SER A 220 6.50 0.02 16.31
C SER A 220 6.47 0.95 17.52
N MET A 221 5.31 1.57 17.70
CA MET A 221 4.98 2.39 18.85
C MET A 221 4.20 1.59 19.89
N GLY A 222 4.04 0.27 19.73
CA GLY A 222 3.19 -0.59 20.57
C GLY A 222 1.71 -0.37 20.27
N SER A 223 0.82 -0.65 21.23
CA SER A 223 -0.64 -0.59 20.96
C SER A 223 -1.18 0.84 20.79
N CYS A 224 -1.94 1.07 19.72
CA CYS A 224 -2.72 2.29 19.45
C CYS A 224 -3.75 2.60 20.55
N LEU A 225 -4.19 1.58 21.28
CA LEU A 225 -5.16 1.70 22.38
C LEU A 225 -4.52 2.26 23.67
N THR A 226 -3.20 2.44 23.69
CA THR A 226 -2.51 3.09 24.80
C THR A 226 -3.04 4.51 24.97
N PRO A 227 -3.52 4.92 26.17
CA PRO A 227 -4.03 6.26 26.39
C PRO A 227 -3.02 7.35 25.96
N GLY A 228 -3.47 8.26 25.12
CA GLY A 228 -2.64 9.35 24.59
C GLY A 228 -1.72 8.95 23.41
N ARG A 229 -1.78 7.71 22.91
CA ARG A 229 -1.04 7.34 21.70
C ARG A 229 -1.65 7.94 20.44
N CYS A 230 -2.97 7.89 20.33
CA CYS A 230 -3.71 8.47 19.21
C CYS A 230 -4.93 9.21 19.72
N GLY A 231 -5.34 10.23 18.97
CA GLY A 231 -6.70 10.74 19.03
C GLY A 231 -7.70 9.70 18.52
N VAL A 232 -8.99 9.91 18.83
CA VAL A 232 -10.07 9.05 18.32
C VAL A 232 -11.17 9.93 17.75
N SER A 233 -11.50 9.72 16.49
CA SER A 233 -12.61 10.39 15.79
C SER A 233 -13.59 9.33 15.30
N GLN A 234 -14.82 9.38 15.81
CA GLN A 234 -15.90 8.42 15.48
C GLN A 234 -15.47 6.93 15.59
N GLY A 235 -14.65 6.60 16.59
CA GLY A 235 -14.13 5.25 16.80
C GLY A 235 -12.91 4.86 15.97
N THR A 236 -12.45 5.74 15.08
CA THR A 236 -11.21 5.57 14.32
C THR A 236 -10.04 6.24 15.04
N HIS A 237 -8.90 5.56 15.13
CA HIS A 237 -7.67 6.13 15.67
C HIS A 237 -7.04 7.06 14.63
N VAL A 238 -6.78 8.30 15.05
CA VAL A 238 -6.31 9.41 14.22
C VAL A 238 -5.26 10.19 14.99
N ALA A 239 -4.49 11.05 14.34
CA ALA A 239 -3.55 11.95 15.02
C ALA A 239 -2.64 11.21 16.03
N CYS A 240 -2.00 10.12 15.60
CA CYS A 240 -1.11 9.34 16.43
C CYS A 240 0.21 10.07 16.70
N SER A 241 0.77 9.86 17.89
CA SER A 241 1.98 10.52 18.35
C SER A 241 3.18 9.58 18.40
N ALA A 242 4.33 10.09 17.96
CA ALA A 242 5.63 9.47 18.14
C ALA A 242 6.69 10.57 18.34
N ALA A 243 7.71 10.28 19.15
CA ALA A 243 8.81 11.20 19.41
C ALA A 243 8.38 12.64 19.83
N GLY A 244 7.22 12.80 20.47
CA GLY A 244 6.69 14.09 20.93
C GLY A 244 6.02 14.93 19.83
N LYS A 245 5.86 14.40 18.62
CA LYS A 245 5.08 14.97 17.52
C LYS A 245 3.82 14.15 17.27
N THR A 246 2.77 14.82 16.81
CA THR A 246 1.54 14.20 16.30
C THR A 246 1.56 14.27 14.77
N TYR A 247 1.13 13.20 14.13
CA TYR A 247 1.16 13.05 12.68
C TYR A 247 -0.24 12.78 12.13
N HIS A 248 -0.47 13.16 10.88
CA HIS A 248 -1.60 12.61 10.13
C HIS A 248 -1.52 11.08 10.11
N THR A 249 -2.67 10.42 10.22
CA THR A 249 -2.73 8.99 10.54
C THR A 249 -3.79 8.31 9.70
N LEU A 250 -3.39 7.21 9.07
CA LEU A 250 -4.28 6.29 8.37
C LEU A 250 -4.39 5.00 9.17
N SER A 251 -5.61 4.57 9.45
CA SER A 251 -5.89 3.32 10.15
C SER A 251 -6.37 2.25 9.18
N THR A 252 -5.82 1.05 9.28
CA THR A 252 -6.21 -0.10 8.47
C THR A 252 -7.08 -1.08 9.23
N TYR A 253 -7.98 -1.69 8.48
CA TYR A 253 -8.88 -2.72 8.96
C TYR A 253 -8.86 -3.89 7.98
N VAL A 254 -8.96 -5.10 8.50
CA VAL A 254 -9.01 -6.33 7.73
C VAL A 254 -10.39 -6.97 7.85
N ASP A 255 -10.75 -7.75 6.84
CA ASP A 255 -11.97 -8.54 6.83
C ASP A 255 -11.86 -9.75 7.77
N VAL A 256 -12.99 -10.44 7.96
CA VAL A 256 -13.05 -11.73 8.62
C VAL A 256 -13.27 -12.82 7.56
N PRO A 257 -12.67 -14.03 7.70
CA PRO A 257 -12.83 -15.12 6.74
C PRO A 257 -14.23 -15.71 6.74
#